data_AF-A0A1E3SHW8-F1
#
_entry.id   AF-A0A1E3SHW8-F1
#
_cell.length_a   1.000
_cell.length_b   1.000
_cell.length_c   1.000
_cell.angle_alpha   90.00
_cell.angle_beta   90.00
_cell.angle_gamma   90.00
#
_symmetry.space_group_name_H-M   'P 1'
#
loop_
_entity.id
_entity.type
_entity.pdbx_description
1 polymer ?
#
loop_
_entity_poly.entity_id
_entity_poly.type
_entity_poly.pdbx_seq_one_letter_code
_entity_poly.pdbx_strand_id
1 'polypeptide(L)'
;MQELRVDTAALQAMSSQWGASAYQLTETPVPTVLGLSGQASAGAVNVAHADVCAFIAGLTARIGTRAAQVTEADGLYIANEAGSANEIAAVTPPVTGV
;
A
#
# COMPACT_ATOMS: atom_id res chain seq x y z
N MET A 1 -24.45 -12.95 12.62
CA MET A 1 -23.31 -12.70 11.73
C MET A 1 -22.40 -11.72 12.42
N GLN A 2 -21.17 -12.12 12.73
CA GLN A 2 -20.23 -11.28 13.46
C GLN A 2 -19.40 -10.52 12.40
N GLU A 3 -19.59 -9.21 12.30
CA GLU A 3 -18.86 -8.37 11.37
C GLU A 3 -17.37 -8.44 11.71
N LEU A 4 -16.57 -8.95 10.77
CA LEU A 4 -15.12 -8.97 10.85
C LEU A 4 -14.61 -7.53 10.65
N ARG A 5 -14.69 -6.70 11.71
CA ARG A 5 -14.24 -5.30 11.63
C ARG A 5 -12.72 -5.28 11.64
N VAL A 6 -12.13 -4.74 10.58
CA VAL A 6 -10.70 -4.54 10.44
C VAL A 6 -10.23 -3.55 11.50
N ASP A 7 -9.22 -3.94 12.28
CA ASP A 7 -8.60 -3.09 13.28
C ASP A 7 -7.70 -2.03 12.59
N THR A 8 -8.27 -0.86 12.38
CA THR A 8 -7.61 0.27 11.72
C THR A 8 -6.49 0.86 12.56
N ALA A 9 -6.56 0.76 13.90
CA ALA A 9 -5.51 1.24 14.79
C ALA A 9 -4.27 0.34 14.69
N ALA A 10 -4.46 -0.98 14.61
CA ALA A 10 -3.38 -1.93 14.37
C ALA A 10 -2.71 -1.70 13.00
N LEU A 11 -3.48 -1.40 11.96
CA LEU A 11 -2.94 -1.06 10.64
C LEU A 11 -2.13 0.24 10.65
N GLN A 12 -2.57 1.28 11.37
CA GLN A 12 -1.83 2.54 11.50
C GLN A 12 -0.53 2.37 12.29
N ALA A 13 -0.54 1.57 13.35
CA ALA A 13 0.67 1.24 14.11
C ALA A 13 1.68 0.50 13.22
N MET A 14 1.21 -0.45 12.43
CA MET A 14 2.04 -1.22 11.50
C MET A 14 2.64 -0.34 10.39
N SER A 15 1.84 0.57 9.84
CA SER A 15 2.29 1.58 8.86
C SER A 15 3.38 2.49 9.43
N SER A 16 3.18 2.97 10.66
CA SER A 16 4.17 3.83 11.34
C SER A 16 5.48 3.09 11.59
N GLN A 17 5.39 1.82 12.00
CA GLN A 17 6.56 0.97 12.21
C GLN A 17 7.33 0.71 10.92
N TRP A 18 6.64 0.44 9.81
CA TRP A 18 7.27 0.29 8.49
C TRP A 18 7.93 1.60 8.03
N GLY A 19 7.31 2.76 8.28
CA GLY A 19 7.92 4.06 8.01
C GLY A 19 9.22 4.29 8.80
N ALA A 20 9.24 3.93 10.08
CA ALA A 20 10.44 4.04 10.91
C ALA A 20 11.56 3.08 10.46
N SER A 21 11.22 1.85 10.07
CA SER A 21 12.19 0.89 9.52
C SER A 21 12.76 1.35 8.18
N ALA A 22 11.95 1.94 7.30
CA ALA A 22 12.40 2.52 6.03
C ALA A 22 13.38 3.68 6.27
N TYR A 23 13.08 4.57 7.23
CA TYR A 23 13.96 5.67 7.58
C TYR A 23 15.34 5.18 8.07
N GLN A 24 15.38 4.16 8.95
CA GLN A 24 16.65 3.58 9.43
C GLN A 24 17.50 2.95 8.33
N LEU A 25 16.87 2.32 7.33
CA LEU A 25 17.58 1.77 6.17
C LEU A 25 18.24 2.88 5.33
N THR A 26 17.65 4.07 5.32
CA THR A 26 18.19 5.23 4.59
C THR A 26 19.35 5.91 5.31
N GLU A 27 19.42 5.78 6.64
CA GLU A 27 20.44 6.39 7.52
C GLU A 27 21.72 5.55 7.67
N THR A 28 21.87 4.43 6.96
CA THR A 28 23.05 3.55 7.11
C THR A 28 24.24 4.11 6.30
N PRO A 29 25.33 4.59 6.92
CA PRO A 29 26.46 5.15 6.18
C PRO A 29 27.26 4.06 5.46
N VAL A 30 27.67 4.34 4.21
CA VAL A 30 28.52 3.47 3.39
C VAL A 30 29.95 3.44 3.96
N PRO A 31 30.53 2.28 4.30
CA PRO A 31 31.91 2.20 4.76
C PRO A 31 32.89 2.52 3.62
N THR A 32 33.78 3.49 3.82
CA THR A 32 34.87 3.78 2.88
C THR A 32 36.09 2.95 3.24
N VAL A 33 36.47 1.94 2.44
CA VAL A 33 37.72 1.17 2.65
C VAL A 33 38.52 1.05 1.35
N LEU A 34 39.79 1.47 1.43
CA LEU A 34 40.81 1.43 0.37
C LEU A 34 41.62 0.13 0.43
N GLY A 35 41.78 -0.55 -0.71
CA GLY A 35 42.89 -1.46 -1.03
C GLY A 35 42.72 -2.97 -0.75
N LEU A 36 43.03 -3.80 -1.76
CA LEU A 36 43.11 -5.28 -1.78
C LEU A 36 41.74 -6.01 -1.76
N SER A 37 41.73 -7.31 -2.10
CA SER A 37 40.59 -8.19 -2.48
C SER A 37 39.19 -7.93 -1.89
N GLY A 38 39.09 -7.31 -0.71
CA GLY A 38 37.85 -6.74 -0.17
C GLY A 38 37.19 -5.67 -1.06
N GLN A 39 37.91 -4.99 -1.96
CA GLN A 39 37.30 -3.99 -2.86
C GLN A 39 36.35 -4.60 -3.89
N ALA A 40 36.65 -5.79 -4.42
CA ALA A 40 35.75 -6.49 -5.34
C ALA A 40 34.46 -6.92 -4.60
N SER A 41 34.61 -7.43 -3.37
CA SER A 41 33.47 -7.77 -2.51
C SER A 41 32.66 -6.54 -2.12
N ALA A 42 33.31 -5.42 -1.78
CA ALA A 42 32.64 -4.15 -1.47
C ALA A 42 31.89 -3.60 -2.68
N GLY A 43 32.46 -3.70 -3.89
CA GLY A 43 31.80 -3.36 -5.14
C GLY A 43 30.56 -4.24 -5.38
N ALA A 44 30.69 -5.56 -5.20
CA ALA A 44 29.57 -6.49 -5.35
C ALA A 44 28.43 -6.22 -4.36
N VAL A 45 28.74 -5.93 -3.09
CA VAL A 45 27.74 -5.55 -2.07
C VAL A 45 27.05 -4.25 -2.45
N ASN A 46 27.79 -3.25 -2.94
CA ASN A 46 27.20 -1.96 -3.34
C ASN A 46 26.25 -2.12 -4.54
N VAL A 47 26.60 -2.97 -5.52
CA VAL A 47 25.71 -3.31 -6.64
C VAL A 47 24.45 -4.03 -6.16
N ALA A 48 24.60 -5.06 -5.31
CA ALA A 48 23.46 -5.78 -4.76
C ALA A 48 22.54 -4.86 -3.94
N HIS A 49 23.11 -3.91 -3.19
CA HIS A 49 22.35 -2.91 -2.47
C HIS A 49 21.55 -2.00 -3.42
N ALA A 50 22.18 -1.51 -4.51
CA ALA A 50 21.50 -0.72 -5.52
C ALA A 50 20.34 -1.49 -6.18
N ASP A 51 20.53 -2.78 -6.49
CA ASP A 51 19.48 -3.65 -7.04
C ASP A 51 18.30 -3.82 -6.08
N VAL A 52 18.58 -4.02 -4.78
CA VAL A 52 17.54 -4.09 -3.74
C VAL A 52 16.78 -2.77 -3.62
N CYS A 53 17.47 -1.63 -3.65
CA CYS A 53 16.82 -0.31 -3.64
C CYS A 53 15.92 -0.12 -4.87
N ALA A 54 16.38 -0.49 -6.06
CA ALA A 54 15.58 -0.42 -7.28
C ALA A 54 14.35 -1.32 -7.22
N PHE A 55 14.51 -2.55 -6.70
CA PHE A 55 13.39 -3.48 -6.49
C PHE A 55 12.35 -2.90 -5.52
N ILE A 56 12.78 -2.34 -4.37
CA ILE A 56 11.90 -1.73 -3.37
C ILE A 56 11.14 -0.53 -3.98
N ALA A 57 11.81 0.30 -4.77
CA ALA A 57 11.16 1.42 -5.46
C ALA A 57 10.07 0.93 -6.43
N GLY A 58 10.38 -0.09 -7.25
CA GLY A 58 9.42 -0.69 -8.16
C GLY A 58 8.24 -1.36 -7.45
N LEU A 59 8.50 -2.04 -6.33
CA LEU A 59 7.45 -2.65 -5.51
C LEU A 59 6.52 -1.59 -4.91
N THR A 60 7.09 -0.51 -4.36
CA THR A 60 6.35 0.62 -3.79
C THR A 60 5.43 1.25 -4.84
N ALA A 61 5.95 1.50 -6.05
CA ALA A 61 5.16 2.05 -7.15
C ALA A 61 3.98 1.13 -7.55
N ARG A 62 4.22 -0.19 -7.61
CA ARG A 62 3.17 -1.17 -7.93
C ARG A 62 2.09 -1.24 -6.85
N ILE A 63 2.49 -1.21 -5.58
CA ILE A 63 1.55 -1.20 -4.46
C ILE A 63 0.72 0.09 -4.49
N GLY A 64 1.35 1.25 -4.68
CA GLY A 64 0.65 2.53 -4.77
C GLY A 64 -0.36 2.57 -5.93
N THR A 65 0.02 2.05 -7.10
CA THR A 65 -0.89 1.95 -8.26
C THR A 65 -2.11 1.09 -7.94
N ARG A 66 -1.91 -0.08 -7.31
CA ARG A 66 -3.02 -0.97 -6.94
C ARG A 66 -3.93 -0.36 -5.88
N ALA A 67 -3.35 0.33 -4.90
CA ALA A 67 -4.13 1.02 -3.87
C ALA A 67 -5.04 2.08 -4.51
N ALA A 68 -4.52 2.89 -5.44
CA ALA A 68 -5.31 3.88 -6.17
C ALA A 68 -6.47 3.24 -6.96
N GLN A 69 -6.21 2.14 -7.66
CA GLN A 69 -7.23 1.39 -8.41
C GLN A 69 -8.33 0.84 -7.50
N VAL A 70 -7.99 0.35 -6.30
CA VAL A 70 -8.97 -0.15 -5.33
C VAL A 70 -9.83 1.00 -4.80
N THR A 71 -9.23 2.15 -4.49
CA THR A 71 -9.98 3.36 -4.06
C THR A 71 -10.93 3.86 -5.15
N GLU A 72 -10.50 3.84 -6.41
CA GLU A 72 -11.36 4.20 -7.54
C GLU A 72 -12.55 3.22 -7.65
N ALA A 73 -12.29 1.92 -7.60
CA ALA A 73 -13.33 0.90 -7.66
C ALA A 73 -14.35 1.01 -6.51
N ASP A 74 -13.90 1.30 -5.29
CA ASP A 74 -14.75 1.53 -4.13
C ASP A 74 -15.71 2.71 -4.35
N GLY A 75 -15.18 3.84 -4.86
CA GLY A 75 -16.00 5.01 -5.21
C GLY A 75 -17.05 4.70 -6.27
N LEU A 76 -16.69 3.92 -7.30
CA LEU A 76 -17.62 3.47 -8.34
C LEU A 76 -18.70 2.54 -7.77
N TYR A 77 -18.34 1.65 -6.85
CA TYR A 77 -19.28 0.75 -6.21
C TYR A 77 -20.32 1.53 -5.37
N ILE A 78 -19.87 2.50 -4.56
CA ILE A 78 -20.75 3.38 -3.76
C ILE A 78 -21.72 4.14 -4.66
N ALA A 79 -21.21 4.72 -5.76
CA ALA A 79 -22.05 5.46 -6.71
C ALA A 79 -23.10 4.55 -7.37
N ASN A 80 -22.70 3.32 -7.73
CA ASN A 80 -23.61 2.34 -8.31
C ASN A 80 -24.71 1.92 -7.32
N GLU A 81 -24.36 1.63 -6.07
CA GLU A 81 -25.31 1.29 -5.00
C GLU A 81 -26.35 2.41 -4.80
N ALA A 82 -25.90 3.67 -4.74
CA ALA A 82 -26.79 4.83 -4.63
C ALA A 82 -27.71 4.98 -5.85
N GLY A 83 -27.17 4.75 -7.06
CA GLY A 83 -27.95 4.73 -8.30
C GLY A 83 -29.03 3.66 -8.29
N SER A 84 -28.66 2.42 -7.97
CA SER A 84 -29.59 1.30 -7.87
C SER A 84 -30.67 1.51 -6.81
N ALA A 85 -30.32 2.08 -5.64
CA ALA A 85 -31.31 2.40 -4.62
C ALA A 85 -32.36 3.41 -5.12
N ASN A 86 -31.93 4.42 -5.89
CA ASN A 86 -32.84 5.39 -6.50
C ASN A 86 -33.75 4.74 -7.55
N GLU A 87 -33.21 3.84 -8.38
CA GLU A 87 -33.99 3.09 -9.37
C GLU A 87 -35.05 2.20 -8.70
N ILE A 88 -34.68 1.48 -7.64
CA ILE A 88 -35.61 0.65 -6.86
C ILE A 88 -36.71 1.52 -6.22
N ALA A 89 -36.34 2.65 -5.62
CA ALA A 89 -37.31 3.58 -5.04
C ALA A 89 -38.29 4.12 -6.08
N ALA A 90 -37.84 4.40 -7.30
CA ALA A 90 -38.68 4.90 -8.39
C ALA A 90 -39.73 3.89 -8.87
N VAL A 91 -39.47 2.58 -8.75
CA VAL A 91 -40.40 1.53 -9.19
C VAL A 91 -41.22 0.90 -8.06
N THR A 92 -40.93 1.26 -6.80
CA THR A 92 -41.64 0.69 -5.65
C THR A 92 -42.98 1.42 -5.44
N PRO A 93 -44.13 0.74 -5.54
CA PRO A 93 -45.42 1.36 -5.29
C PRO A 93 -45.57 1.77 -3.81
N PRO A 94 -46.35 2.83 -3.51
CA PRO A 94 -46.58 3.25 -2.13
C PRO A 94 -47.26 2.11 -1.36
N VAL A 95 -46.69 1.72 -0.23
CA VAL A 95 -47.36 0.81 0.72
C VAL A 95 -48.51 1.58 1.35
N THR A 96 -49.68 1.53 0.72
CA THR A 96 -50.94 1.92 1.36
C THR A 96 -51.31 0.80 2.32
N GLY A 97 -50.83 0.89 3.56
CA GLY A 97 -51.32 0.04 4.65
C GLY A 97 -52.80 0.33 4.91
N VAL A 98 -53.62 -0.72 4.87
CA VAL A 98 -55.00 -0.73 5.37
C VAL A 98 -54.98 -1.28 6.79
#